data_AF-A0A972U1L3-F1
#
_entry.id   AF-A0A972U1L3-F1
#
_cell.length_a   1.000
_cell.length_b   1.000
_cell.length_c   1.000
_cell.angle_alpha   90.00
_cell.angle_beta   90.00
_cell.angle_gamma   90.00
#
_symmetry.space_group_name_H-M   'P 1'
#
loop_
_entity.id
_entity.type
_entity.pdbx_description
1 polymer ?
#
loop_
_entity_poly.entity_id
_entity_poly.type
_entity_poly.pdbx_seq_one_letter_code
_entity_poly.pdbx_strand_id
1 'polypeptide(L)' 'ISTGAILHAALGMADKAIKAGESADIAFIVCDGGWKYLSTGAYEGSIEDAEAALDGQLWA' A
#
# COMPACT_ATOMS: atom_id res chain seq x y z
N ILE A 1 6.30 1.62 0.38
CA ILE A 1 5.50 1.33 -0.85
C ILE A 1 4.85 -0.04 -0.78
N SER A 2 5.63 -1.11 -0.52
CA SER A 2 5.12 -2.48 -0.32
C SER A 2 3.95 -2.58 0.66
N THR A 3 3.98 -1.87 1.79
CA THR A 3 2.85 -1.79 2.74
C THR A 3 1.56 -1.27 2.10
N GLY A 4 1.64 -0.33 1.14
CA GLY A 4 0.48 0.18 0.42
C GLY A 4 -0.17 -0.90 -0.46
N ALA A 5 0.65 -1.73 -1.12
CA ALA A 5 0.16 -2.88 -1.88
C ALA A 5 -0.50 -3.94 -0.97
N ILE A 6 0.11 -4.23 0.18
CA ILE A 6 -0.46 -5.16 1.18
C ILE A 6 -1.80 -4.62 1.71
N LEU A 7 -1.86 -3.33 2.04
CA LEU A 7 -3.10 -2.69 2.50
C LEU A 7 -4.19 -2.73 1.42
N HIS A 8 -3.85 -2.51 0.15
CA HIS A 8 -4.80 -2.62 -0.95
C HIS A 8 -5.41 -4.03 -1.03
N ALA A 9 -4.59 -5.07 -0.91
CA ALA A 9 -5.08 -6.45 -0.87
C ALA A 9 -5.94 -6.73 0.39
N ALA A 10 -5.54 -6.22 1.55
CA ALA A 10 -6.29 -6.37 2.80
C ALA A 10 -7.70 -5.74 2.70
N LEU A 11 -7.80 -4.54 2.09
CA LEU A 11 -9.08 -3.90 1.81
C LEU A 11 -9.96 -4.74 0.86
N GLY A 12 -9.35 -5.34 -0.18
CA GLY A 12 -10.06 -6.27 -1.06
C GLY A 12 -10.58 -7.52 -0.35
N MET A 13 -9.88 -8.02 0.67
CA MET A 13 -10.35 -9.11 1.52
C MET A 13 -11.47 -8.67 2.47
N ALA A 14 -11.39 -7.47 3.03
CA ALA A 14 -12.44 -6.90 3.87
C ALA A 14 -13.75 -6.72 3.09
N ASP A 15 -13.68 -6.19 1.86
CA ASP A 15 -14.84 -6.02 0.99
C ASP A 15 -15.55 -7.35 0.69
N LYS A 16 -14.80 -8.43 0.50
CA LYS A 16 -15.36 -9.79 0.34
C LYS A 16 -16.10 -10.26 1.59
N ALA A 17 -15.53 -10.08 2.77
CA ALA A 17 -16.16 -10.49 4.03
C ALA A 17 -17.47 -9.72 4.28
N ILE A 18 -17.49 -8.41 4.02
CA ILE A 18 -18.69 -7.57 4.11
C ILE A 18 -19.77 -8.09 3.17
N LYS A 19 -19.43 -8.37 1.91
CA LYS A 19 -20.38 -8.90 0.90
C LYS A 19 -20.93 -10.27 1.28
N ALA A 20 -20.16 -11.09 2.00
CA ALA A 20 -20.60 -12.38 2.52
C ALA A 20 -21.41 -12.28 3.82
N GLY A 21 -21.46 -11.09 4.47
CA GLY A 21 -22.07 -10.92 5.78
C GLY A 21 -21.28 -11.60 6.90
N GLU A 22 -19.98 -11.82 6.69
CA GLU A 22 -19.10 -12.52 7.62
C GLU A 22 -18.30 -11.53 8.47
N SER A 23 -18.06 -11.90 9.72
CA SER A 23 -17.09 -11.18 10.57
C SER A 23 -15.67 -11.62 10.18
N ALA A 24 -14.76 -10.66 10.04
CA ALA A 24 -13.37 -10.92 9.73
C ALA A 24 -12.44 -9.97 10.50
N ASP A 25 -11.43 -10.55 11.16
CA ASP A 25 -10.29 -9.83 11.72
C ASP A 25 -9.09 -9.99 10.79
N ILE A 26 -8.66 -8.90 10.15
CA ILE A 26 -7.61 -8.93 9.12
C ILE A 26 -6.34 -8.28 9.67
N ALA A 27 -5.34 -9.11 9.96
CA ALA A 27 -3.98 -8.66 10.24
C ALA A 27 -3.17 -8.59 8.95
N PHE A 28 -2.38 -7.52 8.78
CA PHE A 28 -1.42 -7.41 7.69
C PHE A 28 -0.13 -6.76 8.17
N ILE A 29 0.95 -6.99 7.42
CA ILE A 29 2.30 -6.59 7.82
C ILE A 29 2.64 -5.20 7.28
N VAL A 30 3.17 -4.34 8.15
CA VAL A 30 3.88 -3.12 7.80
C VAL A 30 5.37 -3.45 7.79
N CYS A 31 5.94 -3.63 6.60
CA CYS A 31 7.29 -4.20 6.45
C CYS A 31 8.41 -3.24 6.88
N ASP A 32 8.15 -1.93 6.87
CA ASP A 32 9.08 -0.89 7.29
C ASP A 32 8.38 0.48 7.52
N GLY A 33 9.15 1.45 8.03
CA GLY A 33 8.72 2.85 8.11
C GLY A 33 8.98 3.60 6.80
N GLY A 34 8.09 4.55 6.48
CA GLY A 34 8.13 5.35 5.23
C GLY A 34 9.39 6.21 5.05
N TRP A 35 10.15 6.46 6.12
CA TRP A 35 11.31 7.37 6.15
C TRP A 35 12.36 7.07 5.10
N LYS A 36 12.58 5.79 4.77
CA LYS A 36 13.57 5.40 3.74
C LYS A 36 13.15 5.76 2.31
N TYR A 37 11.87 6.06 2.09
CA TYR A 37 11.33 6.40 0.77
C TYR A 37 11.11 7.91 0.58
N LEU A 38 11.44 8.76 1.57
CA LEU A 38 11.26 10.21 1.44
C LEU A 38 12.09 10.80 0.29
N SER A 39 13.28 10.26 0.03
CA SER A 39 14.14 10.71 -1.07
C SER A 39 13.72 10.19 -2.45
N THR A 40 12.64 9.42 -2.55
CA THR A 40 12.20 8.81 -3.81
C THR A 40 11.24 9.68 -4.60
N GLY A 41 10.70 10.74 -4.01
CA GLY A 41 9.62 11.55 -4.59
C GLY A 41 8.23 10.97 -4.37
N ALA A 42 8.10 9.76 -3.82
CA ALA A 42 6.80 9.08 -3.65
C ALA A 42 5.82 9.74 -2.66
N TYR A 43 6.26 10.76 -1.92
CA TYR A 43 5.44 11.51 -0.96
C TYR A 43 5.29 12.99 -1.33
N GLU A 44 5.73 13.37 -2.52
CA GLU A 44 5.72 14.74 -3.03
C GLU A 44 4.92 14.80 -4.34
N GLY A 45 4.47 15.99 -4.73
CA GLY A 45 3.79 16.18 -6.03
C GLY A 45 2.37 15.60 -6.10
N SER A 46 1.91 15.32 -7.33
CA SER A 46 0.62 14.67 -7.58
C SER A 46 0.72 13.13 -7.52
N ILE A 47 -0.42 12.43 -7.61
CA ILE A 47 -0.43 10.97 -7.62
C ILE A 47 0.31 10.43 -8.84
N GLU A 48 0.19 11.11 -9.98
CA GLU A 48 0.86 10.77 -11.23
C GLU A 48 2.38 10.91 -11.12
N ASP A 49 2.88 11.96 -10.43
CA ASP A 49 4.30 12.15 -10.17
C ASP A 49 4.85 11.03 -9.26
N ALA A 50 4.09 10.65 -8.24
CA ALA A 50 4.44 9.55 -7.35
C ALA A 50 4.47 8.21 -8.09
N GLU A 51 3.52 7.94 -8.98
CA GLU A 51 3.51 6.72 -9.81
C GLU A 51 4.76 6.65 -10.70
N ALA A 52 5.11 7.73 -11.40
CA ALA A 52 6.30 7.79 -12.24
C ALA A 52 7.61 7.59 -11.45
N ALA A 53 7.68 8.09 -10.21
CA ALA A 53 8.82 7.87 -9.34
C ALA A 53 8.97 6.40 -8.90
N LEU A 54 7.86 5.67 -8.80
CA LEU A 54 7.84 4.27 -8.35
C LEU A 54 8.19 3.26 -9.43
N ASP A 55 7.87 3.55 -10.69
CA ASP A 55 8.12 2.66 -11.82
C ASP A 55 9.63 2.44 -12.08
N GLY A 56 10.50 3.36 -11.64
CA GLY A 56 11.95 3.31 -11.86
C GLY A 56 12.77 2.69 -10.71
N GLN A 57 12.17 2.25 -9.61
CA GLN A 57 12.89 1.89 -8.39
C GLN A 57 12.52 0.50 -7.85
N LEU A 58 13.46 -0.14 -7.13
CA LEU A 58 13.19 -1.36 -6.38
C LEU A 58 12.52 -0.98 -5.05
N TRP A 59 11.32 -1.52 -4.80
CA TRP A 59 10.52 -1.21 -3.60
C TRP A 59 10.18 -2.46 -2.75
N ALA A 60 10.92 -3.56 -2.98
CA ALA A 60 10.99 -4.77 -2.17
C ALA A 60 12.37 -5.43 -2.34
#